data_AF-A0A834WLW6-F1
#
_entry.id   AF-A0A834WLW6-F1
#
_cell.length_a   1.000
_cell.length_b   1.000
_cell.length_c   1.000
_cell.angle_alpha   90.00
_cell.angle_beta   90.00
_cell.angle_gamma   90.00
#
_symmetry.space_group_name_H-M   'P 1'
#
loop_
_entity.id
_entity.type
_entity.pdbx_description
1 polymer ?
#
loop_
_entity_poly.entity_id
_entity_poly.type
_entity_poly.pdbx_seq_one_letter_code
_entity_poly.pdbx_strand_id
1 'polypeptide(L)'
;MNYDPHYEQLRAHRTKIGAHELDVYLSRKHDQVLASTLEPGSYTKISSLVIVDGFAVKITEDQAKVLRSAKGVRVVEKNDEMA
;
A
#
# COMPACT_ATOMS: atom_id res chain seq x y z
N MET A 1 -0.32 -15.36 -0.68
CA MET A 1 0.81 -14.47 -0.42
C MET A 1 1.93 -14.95 -1.32
N ASN A 2 2.49 -14.06 -2.15
CA ASN A 2 3.65 -14.42 -2.95
C ASN A 2 4.88 -14.21 -2.05
N TYR A 3 5.73 -15.23 -1.91
CA TYR A 3 6.93 -15.15 -1.08
C TYR A 3 7.85 -14.06 -1.65
N ASP A 4 8.26 -13.11 -0.80
CA ASP A 4 9.14 -12.03 -1.18
C ASP A 4 10.40 -12.04 -0.29
N PRO A 5 11.53 -12.57 -0.79
CA PRO A 5 12.74 -12.70 0.00
C PRO A 5 13.34 -11.35 0.38
N HIS A 6 13.12 -10.30 -0.42
CA HIS A 6 13.62 -8.96 -0.13
C HIS A 6 12.83 -8.33 1.02
N TYR A 7 11.52 -8.56 1.06
CA TYR A 7 10.68 -8.16 2.19
C TYR A 7 11.09 -8.85 3.50
N GLU A 8 11.39 -10.16 3.47
CA GLU A 8 11.84 -10.88 4.67
C GLU A 8 13.19 -10.38 5.18
N GLN A 9 14.14 -10.11 4.28
CA GLN A 9 15.44 -9.54 4.64
C GLN A 9 15.27 -8.16 5.32
N LEU A 10 14.48 -7.27 4.72
CA LEU A 10 14.20 -5.94 5.27
C LEU A 10 13.48 -6.03 6.63
N ARG A 11 12.55 -6.98 6.80
CA ARG A 11 11.88 -7.21 8.09
C ARG A 11 12.78 -7.80 9.16
N ALA A 12 13.70 -8.68 8.79
CA ALA A 12 14.66 -9.28 9.71
C ALA A 12 15.66 -8.22 10.24
N HIS A 13 15.99 -7.23 9.42
CA HIS A 13 16.91 -6.15 9.75
C HIS A 13 16.21 -5.03 10.57
N ARG A 14 15.82 -5.33 11.81
CA ARG A 14 15.12 -4.39 12.74
C ARG A 14 15.99 -3.23 13.28
N THR A 15 16.96 -2.75 12.51
CA THR A 15 17.70 -1.51 12.83
C THR A 15 16.88 -0.28 12.41
N LYS A 16 17.19 0.91 12.94
CA LYS A 16 16.51 2.17 12.52
C LYS A 16 16.63 2.41 11.01
N ILE A 17 17.75 2.00 10.40
CA ILE A 17 17.98 2.10 8.96
C ILE A 17 17.10 1.11 8.20
N GLY A 18 17.06 -0.16 8.62
CA GLY A 18 16.23 -1.18 7.97
C GLY A 18 14.72 -0.89 8.04
N ALA A 19 14.25 -0.24 9.12
CA ALA A 19 12.87 0.22 9.21
C ALA A 19 12.53 1.29 8.16
N HIS A 20 13.45 2.21 7.88
CA HIS A 20 13.28 3.22 6.83
C HIS A 20 13.34 2.60 5.42
N GLU A 21 14.25 1.66 5.20
CA GLU A 21 14.34 0.94 3.92
C GLU A 21 13.08 0.11 3.63
N LEU A 22 12.54 -0.54 4.67
CA LEU A 22 11.28 -1.26 4.57
C LEU A 22 10.11 -0.33 4.24
N ASP A 23 10.05 0.85 4.85
CA ASP A 23 9.04 1.86 4.57
C ASP A 23 9.08 2.33 3.11
N VAL A 24 10.26 2.69 2.61
CA VAL A 24 10.45 3.09 1.21
C VAL A 24 10.08 1.95 0.26
N TYR A 25 10.48 0.72 0.59
CA TYR A 25 10.20 -0.46 -0.23
C TYR A 25 8.70 -0.73 -0.36
N LEU A 26 7.96 -0.72 0.75
CA LEU A 26 6.51 -0.92 0.75
C LEU A 26 5.77 0.25 0.12
N SER A 27 6.19 1.49 0.40
CA SER A 27 5.60 2.68 -0.20
C SER A 27 5.64 2.62 -1.73
N ARG A 28 6.75 2.15 -2.31
CA ARG A 28 6.88 1.94 -3.77
C ARG A 28 5.95 0.83 -4.29
N LYS A 29 5.77 -0.26 -3.55
CA LYS A 29 4.82 -1.31 -3.91
C LYS A 29 3.38 -0.79 -3.93
N HIS A 30 3.01 0.01 -2.93
CA HIS A 30 1.70 0.65 -2.90
C HIS A 30 1.50 1.57 -4.10
N ASP A 31 2.52 2.35 -4.46
CA ASP A 31 2.46 3.21 -5.66
C ASP A 31 2.31 2.40 -6.94
N GLN A 32 2.98 1.25 -7.06
CA GLN A 32 2.82 0.34 -8.20
C GLN A 32 1.39 -0.22 -8.29
N VAL A 33 0.81 -0.64 -7.17
CA VAL A 33 -0.58 -1.14 -7.14
C VAL A 33 -1.56 -0.04 -7.53
N LEU A 34 -1.35 1.18 -7.03
CA LEU A 34 -2.20 2.32 -7.39
C LEU A 34 -2.07 2.66 -8.88
N ALA A 35 -0.85 2.80 -9.39
CA ALA A 35 -0.59 3.15 -10.79
C ALA A 35 -1.03 2.05 -11.77
N SER A 36 -1.02 0.77 -11.38
CA SER A 36 -1.51 -0.33 -12.22
C SER A 36 -3.03 -0.45 -12.24
N THR A 37 -3.71 0.13 -11.25
CA THR A 37 -5.15 -0.07 -11.03
C THR A 37 -5.96 1.17 -11.37
N LEU A 38 -5.40 2.35 -11.12
CA LEU A 38 -6.07 3.64 -11.25
C LEU A 38 -5.29 4.55 -12.19
N GLU A 39 -6.01 5.40 -12.91
CA GLU A 39 -5.43 6.42 -13.77
C GLU A 39 -4.52 7.36 -12.95
N PRO A 40 -3.26 7.60 -13.36
CA PRO A 40 -2.37 8.55 -12.68
C PRO A 40 -3.02 9.92 -12.54
N GLY A 41 -2.97 10.51 -11.34
CA GLY A 41 -3.59 11.81 -11.03
C GLY A 41 -5.07 11.74 -10.66
N SER A 42 -5.73 10.59 -10.80
CA SER A 42 -7.12 10.39 -10.36
C SER A 42 -7.28 10.02 -8.89
N TYR A 43 -6.17 9.88 -8.15
CA TYR A 43 -6.13 9.47 -6.75
C TYR A 43 -5.08 10.28 -5.98
N THR A 44 -5.21 10.34 -4.66
CA THR A 44 -4.20 10.95 -3.78
C THR A 44 -3.82 9.98 -2.68
N LYS A 45 -2.58 9.45 -2.71
CA LYS A 45 -2.05 8.65 -1.60
C LYS A 45 -1.83 9.57 -0.40
N ILE A 46 -2.42 9.20 0.74
CA ILE A 46 -2.30 9.96 1.99
C ILE A 46 -1.10 9.43 2.78
N SER A 47 -1.04 8.12 2.98
CA SER A 47 0.01 7.49 3.79
C SER A 47 0.20 6.02 3.42
N SER A 48 1.35 5.47 3.80
CA SER A 48 1.63 4.03 3.74
C SER A 48 1.80 3.50 5.16
N LEU A 49 1.16 2.38 5.46
CA LEU A 49 1.12 1.71 6.76
C LEU A 49 1.93 0.42 6.68
N VAL A 50 3.23 0.56 6.91
CA VAL A 50 4.23 -0.52 6.73
C VAL A 50 3.99 -1.73 7.64
N ILE A 51 3.45 -1.48 8.83
CA ILE A 51 3.22 -2.52 9.85
C ILE A 51 2.21 -3.57 9.36
N VAL A 52 1.19 -3.13 8.61
CA VAL A 52 0.09 -3.98 8.12
C VAL A 52 0.15 -4.21 6.61
N ASP A 53 1.23 -3.76 5.94
CA ASP A 53 1.36 -3.80 4.47
C ASP A 53 0.14 -3.18 3.77
N GLY A 54 -0.28 -2.01 4.28
CA GLY A 54 -1.46 -1.29 3.83
C GLY A 54 -1.17 0.16 3.48
N PHE A 55 -2.14 0.86 2.88
CA PHE A 55 -2.02 2.28 2.56
C PHE A 55 -3.37 2.98 2.64
N ALA A 56 -3.35 4.28 2.92
CA ALA A 56 -4.51 5.14 2.88
C ALA A 56 -4.46 5.97 1.59
N VAL A 57 -5.57 5.99 0.85
CA VAL A 57 -5.70 6.73 -0.40
C VAL A 57 -7.07 7.41 -0.45
N LYS A 58 -7.09 8.65 -0.92
CA LYS A 58 -8.31 9.37 -1.26
C LYS A 58 -8.70 9.03 -2.70
N ILE A 59 -9.87 8.43 -2.85
CA ILE A 59 -10.43 7.91 -4.11
C ILE A 59 -11.95 8.01 -4.07
N THR A 60 -12.59 7.79 -5.22
CA THR A 60 -14.05 7.63 -5.34
C THR A 60 -14.50 6.22 -4.97
N GLU A 61 -15.80 6.04 -4.72
CA GLU A 61 -16.38 4.71 -4.43
C GLU A 61 -16.21 3.74 -5.61
N ASP A 62 -16.33 4.22 -6.85
CA ASP A 62 -16.08 3.42 -8.05
C ASP A 62 -14.63 2.93 -8.13
N GLN A 63 -13.66 3.81 -7.85
CA GLN A 63 -12.25 3.44 -7.80
C GLN A 63 -11.96 2.43 -6.68
N ALA A 64 -12.64 2.55 -5.54
CA ALA A 64 -12.53 1.59 -4.45
C ALA A 64 -13.02 0.20 -4.87
N LYS A 65 -14.08 0.12 -5.67
CA LYS A 65 -14.60 -1.14 -6.23
C LYS A 65 -13.60 -1.80 -7.18
N VAL A 66 -12.88 -1.01 -7.98
CA VAL A 66 -11.80 -1.52 -8.85
C VAL A 66 -10.64 -2.05 -8.00
N LEU A 67 -10.21 -1.30 -6.98
CA LEU A 67 -9.14 -1.72 -6.06
C LEU A 67 -9.45 -3.02 -5.32
N ARG A 68 -10.71 -3.28 -4.95
CA ARG A 68 -11.12 -4.56 -4.34
C ARG A 68 -10.86 -5.78 -5.23
N SER A 69 -10.81 -5.58 -6.54
CA SER A 69 -10.54 -6.65 -7.51
C SER A 69 -9.08 -6.66 -7.97
N ALA A 70 -8.25 -5.72 -7.49
CA ALA A 70 -6.87 -5.60 -7.91
C ALA A 70 -6.01 -6.72 -7.32
N LYS A 71 -5.08 -7.22 -8.15
CA LYS A 71 -4.16 -8.29 -7.73
C LYS A 71 -3.23 -7.75 -6.63
N GLY A 72 -3.24 -8.43 -5.47
CA GLY A 72 -2.41 -8.05 -4.32
C GLY A 72 -3.17 -7.24 -3.27
N VAL A 73 -4.39 -6.78 -3.55
CA VAL A 73 -5.26 -6.16 -2.56
C VAL A 73 -6.08 -7.25 -1.86
N ARG A 74 -6.06 -7.26 -0.52
CA ARG A 74 -6.85 -8.20 0.30
C ARG A 74 -8.16 -7.60 0.78
N VAL A 75 -8.11 -6.36 1.26
CA VAL A 75 -9.22 -5.67 1.92
C VAL A 75 -9.19 -4.20 1.51
N VAL A 76 -10.36 -3.61 1.29
CA VAL A 76 -10.53 -2.17 1.07
C VAL A 76 -11.71 -1.70 1.90
N GLU A 77 -11.39 -0.92 2.94
CA GLU A 77 -12.35 -0.34 3.88
C GLU A 77 -12.39 1.16 3.72
N LYS A 78 -13.56 1.75 3.99
CA LYS A 78 -13.71 3.20 4.06
C LYS A 78 -13.07 3.65 5.38
N ASN A 79 -12.27 4.69 5.33
CA ASN A 79 -11.73 5.28 6.55
C ASN A 79 -12.83 6.08 7.26
N ASP A 80 -13.36 5.59 8.37
CA ASP A 80 -14.41 6.23 9.17
C ASP A 80 -13.88 7.35 10.10
N GLU A 81 -12.57 7.56 10.19
CA GLU A 81 -11.98 8.63 11.02
C GLU A 81 -12.19 10.06 10.47
N MET A 82 -12.91 10.21 9.36
CA MET A 82 -13.28 11.51 8.77
C MET A 82 -14.81 11.72 8.70
N ALA A 83 -15.53 11.28 9.73
CA ALA A 83 -16.95 11.55 9.94
C ALA A 83 -17.18 12.78 10.85
#